data_AF-A0A2V8N9R9-F1
#
_entry.id   AF-A0A2V8N9R9-F1
#
_cell.length_a   1.000
_cell.length_b   1.000
_cell.length_c   1.000
_cell.angle_alpha   90.00
_cell.angle_beta   90.00
_cell.angle_gamma   90.00
#
_symmetry.space_group_name_H-M   'P 1'
#
loop_
_entity.id
_entity.type
_entity.pdbx_description
1 polymer ?
#
loop_
_entity_poly.entity_id
_entity_poly.type
_entity_poly.pdbx_seq_one_letter_code
_entity_poly.pdbx_strand_id
1 'polypeptide(L)'
;MSHPSFPIRVGGTPRSSPPHDSNLLAFGAILHYPDLADLHPENIEGGRAAAAFAASHFGKVLKISEDGLTSFFQNGIHVWDM
;
A
#
# COMPACT_ATOMS: atom_id res chain seq x y z
N MET A 1 30.69 25.15 35.15
CA MET A 1 30.34 24.94 33.72
C MET A 1 29.13 24.02 33.67
N SER A 2 28.13 24.40 32.89
CA SER A 2 26.74 23.93 32.94
C SER A 2 26.57 22.49 32.47
N HIS A 3 25.83 21.69 33.25
CA HIS A 3 25.22 20.44 32.80
C HIS A 3 23.91 20.77 32.09
N PRO A 4 23.63 20.26 30.88
CA PRO A 4 22.32 20.38 30.28
C PRO A 4 21.38 19.33 30.90
N SER A 5 20.40 19.80 31.69
CA SER A 5 19.27 18.98 32.13
C SER A 5 18.25 18.87 30.98
N PHE A 6 18.11 17.68 30.41
CA PHE A 6 17.01 17.37 29.49
C PHE A 6 15.75 17.05 30.32
N PRO A 7 14.58 17.65 30.04
CA PRO A 7 13.35 17.26 30.72
C PRO A 7 12.90 15.88 30.24
N ILE A 8 12.63 14.98 31.20
CA ILE A 8 11.97 13.70 30.97
C ILE A 8 10.51 13.99 30.56
N ARG A 9 10.16 13.72 29.30
CA ARG A 9 8.78 13.82 28.81
C ARG A 9 8.02 12.54 29.17
N VAL A 10 7.26 12.60 30.26
CA VAL A 10 6.25 11.59 30.60
C VAL A 10 5.02 11.80 29.72
N GLY A 11 4.58 10.76 29.03
CA GLY A 11 3.22 10.65 28.47
C GLY A 11 3.07 11.05 27.01
N GLY A 12 2.81 10.05 26.17
CA GLY A 12 2.44 10.19 24.76
C GLY A 12 3.00 9.01 23.97
N THR A 13 2.17 8.05 23.62
CA THR A 13 2.55 6.97 22.70
C THR A 13 3.09 7.60 21.41
N PRO A 14 4.30 7.25 20.95
CA PRO A 14 4.71 7.66 19.62
C PRO A 14 3.96 6.74 18.65
N ARG A 15 2.76 7.13 18.23
CA ARG A 15 2.29 6.69 16.90
C ARG A 15 2.99 7.57 15.88
N SER A 16 4.31 7.40 15.77
CA SER A 16 5.03 7.82 14.59
C SER A 16 4.47 6.97 13.46
N SER A 17 3.69 7.58 12.58
CA SER A 17 3.58 7.09 11.20
C SER A 17 5.00 6.75 10.74
N PRO A 18 5.26 5.58 10.14
CA PRO A 18 6.58 5.32 9.58
C PRO A 18 6.94 6.49 8.64
N PRO A 19 8.20 6.96 8.64
CA PRO A 19 8.59 8.06 7.76
C PRO A 19 8.20 7.68 6.32
N HIS A 20 7.45 8.56 5.66
CA HIS A 20 7.14 8.46 4.24
C HIS A 20 8.36 8.88 3.43
N ASP A 21 9.50 8.22 3.68
CA ASP A 21 10.67 8.41 2.83
C ASP A 21 10.25 7.92 1.45
N SER A 22 10.38 8.79 0.44
CA SER A 22 10.03 8.48 -0.96
C SER A 22 11.09 7.56 -1.57
N ASN A 23 11.28 6.40 -0.94
CA ASN A 23 12.32 5.44 -1.25
C ASN A 23 11.73 4.29 -2.08
N LEU A 24 12.32 4.04 -3.25
CA LEU A 24 11.95 2.91 -4.09
C LEU A 24 12.58 1.64 -3.52
N LEU A 25 11.78 0.81 -2.85
CA LEU A 25 12.28 -0.41 -2.21
C LEU A 25 12.67 -1.50 -3.24
N ALA A 26 11.92 -1.61 -4.34
CA ALA A 26 12.16 -2.59 -5.41
C ALA A 26 11.43 -2.19 -6.71
N PHE A 27 11.86 -2.77 -7.84
CA PHE A 27 11.18 -2.71 -9.13
C PHE A 27 11.20 -4.09 -9.81
N GLY A 28 10.24 -4.36 -10.71
CA GLY A 28 10.13 -5.66 -11.38
C GLY A 28 9.73 -6.82 -10.47
N ALA A 29 9.16 -6.53 -9.29
CA ALA A 29 8.70 -7.55 -8.36
C ALA A 29 7.51 -8.33 -8.94
N ILE A 30 7.52 -9.64 -8.75
CA ILE A 30 6.40 -10.51 -9.12
C ILE A 30 5.46 -10.59 -7.92
N LEU A 31 4.22 -10.13 -8.11
CA LEU A 31 3.18 -10.19 -7.10
C LEU A 31 2.43 -11.51 -7.27
N HIS A 32 2.71 -12.46 -6.38
CA HIS A 32 2.03 -13.73 -6.37
C HIS A 32 0.66 -13.60 -5.71
N TYR A 33 -0.31 -14.34 -6.24
CA TYR A 33 -1.67 -14.34 -5.75
C TYR A 33 -2.14 -15.78 -5.56
N PRO A 34 -2.35 -16.24 -4.31
CA PRO A 34 -2.90 -17.56 -4.05
C PRO A 34 -4.40 -17.60 -4.36
N ASP A 35 -4.79 -18.59 -5.17
CA ASP A 35 -6.14 -19.01 -5.57
C ASP A 35 -7.27 -17.96 -5.60
N LEU A 36 -7.64 -17.53 -6.82
CA LEU A 36 -8.78 -16.62 -7.12
C LEU A 36 -10.15 -17.23 -6.85
N ALA A 37 -10.24 -18.53 -6.56
CA ALA A 37 -11.50 -19.24 -6.42
C ALA A 37 -12.42 -18.62 -5.35
N ASP A 38 -11.85 -18.06 -4.29
CA ASP A 38 -12.63 -17.48 -3.18
C ASP A 38 -12.89 -15.97 -3.30
N LEU A 39 -12.21 -15.28 -4.21
CA LEU A 39 -12.22 -13.82 -4.26
C LEU A 39 -13.16 -13.24 -5.32
N HIS A 40 -13.86 -14.09 -6.08
CA HIS A 40 -14.89 -13.78 -7.10
C HIS A 40 -14.91 -12.31 -7.57
N PRO A 41 -13.86 -11.84 -8.26
CA PRO A 41 -13.85 -10.50 -8.78
C PRO A 41 -14.26 -10.60 -10.23
N GLU A 42 -15.56 -10.66 -10.47
CA GLU A 42 -16.18 -10.69 -11.82
C GLU A 42 -15.69 -9.53 -12.72
N ASN A 43 -15.04 -8.52 -12.12
CA ASN A 43 -14.58 -7.29 -12.74
C ASN A 43 -13.05 -7.13 -12.81
N ILE A 44 -12.25 -8.13 -12.41
CA ILE A 44 -10.77 -8.02 -12.50
C ILE A 44 -10.28 -8.59 -13.82
N GLU A 45 -10.01 -7.68 -14.75
CA GLU A 45 -9.50 -8.02 -16.07
C GLU A 45 -7.98 -7.78 -16.18
N GLY A 46 -7.24 -8.83 -16.52
CA GLY A 46 -5.81 -8.77 -16.85
C GLY A 46 -4.84 -8.80 -15.67
N GLY A 47 -3.56 -9.05 -15.99
CA GLY A 47 -2.51 -9.31 -14.98
C GLY A 47 -2.23 -8.13 -14.04
N ARG A 48 -2.31 -6.88 -14.53
CA ARG A 48 -2.12 -5.68 -13.70
C ARG A 48 -3.25 -5.50 -12.68
N ALA A 49 -4.49 -5.73 -13.08
CA ALA A 49 -5.64 -5.61 -12.18
C ALA A 49 -5.59 -6.70 -11.10
N ALA A 50 -5.28 -7.95 -11.48
CA ALA A 50 -5.14 -9.05 -10.54
C ALA A 50 -4.03 -8.80 -9.51
N ALA A 51 -2.85 -8.38 -9.97
CA ALA A 51 -1.73 -8.06 -9.09
C ALA A 51 -2.03 -6.88 -8.16
N ALA A 52 -2.77 -5.88 -8.63
CA ALA A 52 -3.13 -4.72 -7.82
C ALA A 52 -4.12 -5.07 -6.71
N PHE A 53 -5.16 -5.83 -7.04
CA PHE A 53 -6.14 -6.31 -6.08
C PHE A 53 -5.50 -7.23 -5.04
N ALA A 54 -4.69 -8.19 -5.49
CA ALA A 54 -3.87 -9.07 -4.66
C ALA A 54 -3.07 -8.30 -3.61
N ALA A 55 -2.24 -7.36 -4.07
CA ALA A 55 -1.36 -6.58 -3.22
C ALA A 55 -2.15 -5.63 -2.30
N SER A 56 -3.38 -5.26 -2.66
CA SER A 56 -4.21 -4.36 -1.85
C SER A 56 -4.65 -4.97 -0.52
N HIS A 57 -4.59 -6.30 -0.37
CA HIS A 57 -4.79 -6.96 0.93
C HIS A 57 -3.63 -6.68 1.92
N PHE A 58 -2.46 -6.29 1.41
CA PHE A 58 -1.26 -6.02 2.21
C PHE A 58 -0.93 -4.53 2.34
N GLY A 59 -1.60 -3.66 1.58
CA GLY A 59 -1.33 -2.23 1.60
C GLY A 59 -2.16 -1.42 0.61
N LYS A 60 -1.81 -0.15 0.46
CA LYS A 60 -2.41 0.75 -0.54
C LYS A 60 -1.77 0.48 -1.90
N VAL A 61 -2.58 0.34 -2.95
CA VAL A 61 -2.08 0.07 -4.30
C VAL A 61 -2.67 1.06 -5.29
N LEU A 62 -1.82 1.61 -6.15
CA LEU A 62 -2.18 2.42 -7.30
C LEU A 62 -1.83 1.63 -8.57
N LYS A 63 -2.81 1.41 -9.45
CA LYS A 63 -2.64 0.71 -10.73
C LYS A 63 -2.93 1.69 -11.86
N ILE A 64 -2.11 1.68 -12.89
CA ILE A 64 -2.35 2.38 -14.15
C ILE A 64 -2.50 1.29 -15.24
N SER A 65 -3.61 1.29 -15.99
CA SER A 65 -3.80 0.36 -17.13
C SER A 65 -3.06 0.85 -18.37
N GLU A 66 -3.09 0.03 -19.42
CA GLU A 66 -2.48 0.34 -20.72
C GLU A 66 -3.01 1.62 -21.35
N ASP A 67 -4.30 1.85 -21.20
CA ASP A 67 -5.05 3.01 -21.70
C ASP A 67 -4.91 4.25 -20.81
N GLY A 68 -4.21 4.14 -19.68
CA GLY A 68 -3.95 5.24 -18.76
C GLY A 68 -4.95 5.42 -17.62
N LEU A 69 -6.00 4.60 -17.52
CA LEU A 69 -6.94 4.68 -16.39
C LEU A 69 -6.22 4.40 -15.06
N THR A 70 -6.39 5.31 -14.11
CA THR A 70 -5.78 5.21 -12.78
C THR A 70 -6.80 4.67 -11.78
N SER A 71 -6.48 3.53 -11.18
CA SER A 71 -7.35 2.84 -10.22
C SER A 71 -6.67 2.71 -8.86
N PHE A 72 -7.44 2.92 -7.79
CA PHE A 72 -6.96 2.77 -6.42
C PHE A 72 -7.61 1.60 -5.70
N PHE A 73 -6.79 0.83 -4.99
CA PHE A 73 -7.21 -0.35 -4.23
C PHE A 73 -6.72 -0.29 -2.79
N GLN A 74 -7.59 -0.70 -1.86
CA GLN A 74 -7.26 -0.80 -0.46
C GLN A 74 -8.07 -1.90 0.21
N ASN A 75 -7.43 -2.74 1.02
CA ASN A 75 -8.05 -3.81 1.80
C ASN A 75 -8.84 -4.82 0.93
N GLY A 76 -8.36 -5.11 -0.29
CA GLY A 76 -9.07 -6.02 -1.20
C GLY A 76 -10.31 -5.37 -1.85
N ILE A 77 -10.40 -4.05 -1.88
CA ILE A 77 -11.53 -3.31 -2.46
C ILE A 77 -11.01 -2.33 -3.50
N HIS A 78 -11.68 -2.29 -4.66
CA HIS A 78 -11.53 -1.22 -5.64
C HIS A 78 -12.29 0.01 -5.15
N VAL A 79 -11.58 1.10 -4.90
CA VAL A 79 -12.13 2.28 -4.20
C VAL A 79 -12.60 3.35 -5.18
N TRP A 80 -11.81 3.62 -6.22
CA TRP A 80 -12.13 4.62 -7.23
C TRP A 80 -11.29 4.44 -8.51
N ASP A 81 -11.79 5.04 -9.59
CA ASP A 81 -11.12 5.25 -10.86
C ASP A 81 -11.06 6.74 -11.22
N MET A 82 -10.01 7.13 -11.95
CA MET A 82 -9.80 8.48 -12.51
C MET A 82 -9.30 8.38 -13.95
#